data_AF-A0A7S3K8Z8-F1
#
_entry.id   AF-A0A7S3K8Z8-F1
#
_cell.length_a   1.000
_cell.length_b   1.000
_cell.length_c   1.000
_cell.angle_alpha   90.00
_cell.angle_beta   90.00
_cell.angle_gamma   90.00
#
_symmetry.space_group_name_H-M   'P 1'
#
loop_
_entity.id
_entity.type
_entity.pdbx_description
1 polymer ?
#
loop_
_entity_poly.entity_id
_entity_poly.type
_entity_poly.pdbx_seq_one_letter_code
_entity_poly.pdbx_strand_id
1 'polypeptide(L)'
;MSMRVRNPKTQGNYLLKKNKELNRKSASQCRKRRKEYVEQLEKRVDFLENEVHCLKRKLRFYEQKEKLEALSQKESILQYLTGKYDEYDKLESIVDNYEKTNIEETEINKIINTIKIRQSSQGFVRKQTVNYLLKKVIEKIVPGHVKYIVSSCANENGYFEKARGRKLAKNLEAKTQRGKYVDYAQKCRDPENHIWKEIIYAMGLNSEEIKLLKKQRAKILKFKEKFSNNLSKFLKIKKEMFKISADIEKILDDVGTNVKPIQIARFLKYVDKIKHRKEMDVFHLWGVKSNKFRVRKDKIGTQDLLCPSIEKVRPTYALVKKKEKKKMKSENDKKIASQLEMNKLKFESTHGKLKNSPTQSNNISPDQIAKEILANEIKQEYKSDDEDSLQVKINLTQNPAFLNLNHDSDDSGLPDSACESVSSSEE
;
A
#
# COMPACT_ATOMS: atom_id res chain seq x y z
N MET A 1 59.93 76.99 -29.31
CA MET A 1 58.90 75.93 -29.23
C MET A 1 57.68 76.49 -28.51
N SER A 2 56.65 76.91 -29.25
CA SER A 2 55.42 77.48 -28.68
C SER A 2 54.47 76.36 -28.29
N MET A 3 54.31 76.10 -26.99
CA MET A 3 53.34 75.14 -26.49
C MET A 3 51.94 75.72 -26.65
N ARG A 4 51.15 75.18 -27.60
CA ARG A 4 49.73 75.48 -27.73
C ARG A 4 49.00 75.06 -26.46
N VAL A 5 48.70 76.04 -25.60
CA VAL A 5 47.80 75.89 -24.46
C VAL A 5 46.42 75.52 -25.01
N ARG A 6 46.03 74.25 -24.85
CA ARG A 6 44.70 73.78 -25.28
C ARG A 6 43.65 74.48 -24.42
N ASN A 7 42.65 75.05 -25.07
CA ASN A 7 41.57 75.78 -24.43
C ASN A 7 40.84 74.87 -23.41
N PRO A 8 40.89 75.15 -22.10
CA PRO A 8 40.40 74.24 -21.06
C PRO A 8 38.89 73.93 -21.18
N LYS A 9 38.13 74.81 -21.85
CA LYS A 9 36.69 74.62 -22.12
C LYS A 9 36.39 73.45 -23.08
N THR A 10 37.28 73.13 -24.03
CA THR A 10 37.06 72.02 -24.97
C THR A 10 37.44 70.66 -24.39
N GLN A 11 38.40 70.61 -23.46
CA GLN A 11 38.73 69.38 -22.72
C GLN A 11 37.60 68.97 -21.75
N GLY A 12 36.98 69.94 -21.05
CA GLY A 12 35.86 69.67 -20.15
C GLY A 12 34.65 69.03 -20.85
N ASN A 13 34.29 69.53 -22.04
CA ASN A 13 33.17 68.99 -22.82
C ASN A 13 33.43 67.56 -23.34
N TYR A 14 34.68 67.24 -23.71
CA TYR A 14 35.04 65.89 -24.14
C TYR A 14 34.93 64.88 -22.98
N LEU A 15 35.44 65.24 -21.79
CA LEU A 15 35.34 64.40 -20.60
C LEU A 15 33.88 64.18 -20.18
N LEU A 16 33.05 65.22 -20.25
CA LEU A 16 31.62 65.12 -19.94
C LEU A 16 30.91 64.15 -20.91
N LYS A 17 31.22 64.22 -22.21
CA LYS A 17 30.66 63.32 -23.23
C LYS A 17 31.11 61.87 -23.00
N LYS A 18 32.39 61.66 -22.69
CA LYS A 18 32.96 60.34 -22.37
C LYS A 18 32.32 59.73 -21.10
N ASN A 19 32.13 60.53 -20.05
CA ASN A 19 31.47 60.08 -18.81
C ASN A 19 30.00 59.72 -19.05
N LYS A 20 29.26 60.51 -19.84
CA LYS A 20 27.88 60.17 -20.24
C LYS A 20 27.83 58.84 -21.01
N GLU A 21 28.79 58.57 -21.87
CA GLU A 21 28.88 57.31 -22.62
C GLU A 21 29.22 56.10 -21.73
N LEU A 22 30.18 56.26 -20.80
CA LEU A 22 30.52 55.23 -19.81
C LEU A 22 29.34 54.92 -18.87
N ASN A 23 28.59 55.94 -18.46
CA ASN A 23 27.37 55.75 -17.66
C ASN A 23 26.30 55.00 -18.45
N ARG A 24 26.11 55.30 -19.74
CA ARG A 24 25.21 54.55 -20.62
C ARG A 24 25.62 53.09 -20.77
N LYS A 25 26.91 52.82 -20.97
CA LYS A 25 27.46 51.45 -21.06
C LYS A 25 27.28 50.69 -19.75
N SER A 26 27.55 51.33 -18.61
CA SER A 26 27.38 50.72 -17.28
C SER A 26 25.90 50.42 -16.99
N ALA A 27 24.99 51.34 -17.31
CA ALA A 27 23.55 51.12 -17.18
C ALA A 27 23.05 49.98 -18.09
N SER A 28 23.56 49.89 -19.33
CA SER A 28 23.24 48.80 -20.26
C SER A 28 23.73 47.44 -19.74
N GLN A 29 24.98 47.37 -19.25
CA GLN A 29 25.51 46.14 -18.65
C GLN A 29 24.75 45.74 -17.38
N CYS A 30 24.38 46.70 -16.53
CA CYS A 30 23.57 46.44 -15.35
C CYS A 30 22.20 45.86 -15.72
N ARG A 31 21.53 46.43 -16.74
CA ARG A 31 20.26 45.90 -17.27
C ARG A 31 20.42 44.50 -17.85
N LYS A 32 21.50 44.24 -18.60
CA LYS A 32 21.81 42.93 -19.16
C LYS A 32 22.00 41.88 -18.05
N ARG A 33 22.84 42.16 -17.05
CA ARG A 33 23.05 41.26 -15.89
C ARG A 33 21.76 41.00 -15.12
N ARG A 34 20.94 42.03 -14.90
CA ARG A 34 19.64 41.88 -14.24
C ARG A 34 18.72 40.98 -15.06
N LYS A 35 18.68 41.14 -16.39
CA LYS A 35 17.88 40.30 -17.28
C LYS A 35 18.35 38.84 -17.23
N GLU A 36 19.65 38.60 -17.35
CA GLU A 36 20.24 37.26 -17.26
C GLU A 36 19.95 36.58 -15.92
N TYR A 37 20.02 37.34 -14.81
CA TYR A 37 19.68 36.83 -13.48
C TYR A 37 18.20 36.46 -13.36
N VAL A 38 17.30 37.30 -13.89
CA VAL A 38 15.86 37.00 -13.92
C VAL A 38 15.59 35.74 -14.75
N GLU A 39 16.17 35.63 -15.95
CA GLU A 39 16.03 34.44 -16.80
C GLU A 39 16.57 33.16 -16.11
N GLN A 40 17.66 33.26 -15.33
CA GLN A 40 18.18 32.13 -14.55
C GLN A 40 17.24 31.74 -13.39
N LEU A 41 16.64 32.73 -12.71
CA LEU A 41 15.67 32.49 -11.66
C LEU A 41 14.40 31.84 -12.21
N GLU A 42 13.88 32.31 -13.35
CA GLU A 42 12.72 31.73 -14.03
C GLU A 42 12.97 30.26 -14.37
N LYS A 43 14.12 29.96 -15.01
CA LYS A 43 14.53 28.56 -15.28
C LYS A 43 14.61 27.70 -14.02
N ARG A 44 15.07 28.28 -12.90
CA ARG A 44 15.17 27.56 -11.63
C ARG A 44 13.79 27.29 -11.03
N VAL A 45 12.86 28.24 -11.13
CA VAL A 45 11.47 28.08 -10.70
C VAL A 45 10.77 27.00 -11.53
N ASP A 46 10.89 27.02 -12.86
CA ASP A 46 10.30 25.98 -13.72
C ASP A 46 10.81 24.58 -13.36
N PHE A 47 12.10 24.46 -13.10
CA PHE A 47 12.73 23.21 -12.70
C PHE A 47 12.27 22.71 -11.33
N LEU A 48 12.17 23.61 -10.35
CA LEU A 48 11.61 23.36 -9.03
C LEU A 48 10.17 22.84 -9.10
N GLU A 49 9.35 23.49 -9.92
CA GLU A 49 7.95 23.12 -10.09
C GLU A 49 7.83 21.71 -10.70
N ASN A 50 8.68 21.40 -11.68
CA ASN A 50 8.77 20.06 -12.27
C ASN A 50 9.23 19.00 -11.25
N GLU A 51 10.23 19.31 -10.43
CA GLU A 51 10.75 18.43 -9.37
C GLU A 51 9.66 18.13 -8.33
N VAL A 52 8.96 19.16 -7.85
CA VAL A 52 7.82 19.03 -6.92
C VAL A 52 6.70 18.21 -7.53
N HIS A 53 6.37 18.44 -8.80
CA HIS A 53 5.33 17.68 -9.49
C HIS A 53 5.70 16.20 -9.65
N CYS A 54 6.96 15.89 -9.96
CA CYS A 54 7.49 14.53 -10.01
C CYS A 54 7.42 13.84 -8.63
N LEU A 55 7.86 14.53 -7.57
CA LEU A 55 7.79 14.02 -6.20
C LEU A 55 6.35 13.77 -5.76
N LYS A 56 5.41 14.67 -6.06
CA LYS A 56 3.97 14.48 -5.78
C LYS A 56 3.40 13.27 -6.51
N ARG A 57 3.82 12.97 -7.74
CA ARG A 57 3.43 11.75 -8.46
C ARG A 57 4.00 10.49 -7.79
N LYS A 58 5.29 10.48 -7.43
CA LYS A 58 5.92 9.36 -6.69
C LYS A 58 5.22 9.10 -5.35
N LEU A 59 4.92 10.15 -4.60
CA LEU A 59 4.23 10.05 -3.32
C LEU A 59 2.83 9.42 -3.48
N ARG A 60 2.03 9.90 -4.45
CA ARG A 60 0.72 9.28 -4.78
C ARG A 60 0.83 7.81 -5.17
N PHE A 61 1.85 7.45 -5.95
CA PHE A 61 2.12 6.06 -6.31
C PHE A 61 2.42 5.20 -5.08
N TYR A 62 3.27 5.67 -4.16
CA TYR A 62 3.58 4.95 -2.93
C TYR A 62 2.36 4.82 -1.99
N GLU A 63 1.54 5.87 -1.87
CA GLU A 63 0.28 5.80 -1.12
C GLU A 63 -0.70 4.78 -1.71
N GLN A 64 -0.84 4.74 -3.04
CA GLN A 64 -1.67 3.74 -3.71
C GLN A 64 -1.12 2.33 -3.51
N LYS A 65 0.21 2.15 -3.62
CA LYS A 65 0.88 0.87 -3.36
C LYS A 65 0.65 0.41 -1.92
N GLU A 66 0.79 1.29 -0.94
CA GLU A 66 0.54 0.97 0.48
C GLU A 66 -0.93 0.59 0.71
N LYS A 67 -1.87 1.32 0.11
CA LYS A 67 -3.31 0.98 0.15
C LYS A 67 -3.57 -0.40 -0.46
N LEU A 68 -2.99 -0.70 -1.62
CA LEU A 68 -3.13 -2.00 -2.29
C LEU A 68 -2.50 -3.12 -1.47
N GLU A 69 -1.32 -2.91 -0.87
CA GLU A 69 -0.70 -3.88 0.02
C GLU A 69 -1.56 -4.12 1.27
N ALA A 70 -2.12 -3.07 1.86
CA ALA A 70 -3.02 -3.20 3.00
C ALA A 70 -4.32 -3.93 2.63
N LEU A 71 -4.86 -3.69 1.42
CA LEU A 71 -6.03 -4.39 0.90
C LEU A 71 -5.72 -5.87 0.63
N SER A 72 -4.66 -6.18 -0.10
CA SER A 72 -4.22 -7.57 -0.37
C SER A 72 -3.99 -8.36 0.93
N GLN A 73 -3.42 -7.71 1.94
CA GLN A 73 -3.19 -8.28 3.25
C GLN A 73 -4.49 -8.58 4.01
N LYS A 74 -5.45 -7.64 3.99
CA LYS A 74 -6.80 -7.86 4.55
C LYS A 74 -7.56 -8.93 3.76
N GLU A 75 -7.38 -8.95 2.46
CA GLU A 75 -8.00 -9.90 1.55
C GLU A 75 -7.56 -11.33 1.84
N SER A 76 -6.28 -11.57 2.16
CA SER A 76 -5.82 -12.92 2.56
C SER A 76 -6.54 -13.45 3.81
N ILE A 77 -6.75 -12.61 4.83
CA ILE A 77 -7.53 -12.99 6.02
C ILE A 77 -9.00 -13.23 5.65
N LEU A 78 -9.58 -12.35 4.84
CA LEU A 78 -10.96 -12.48 4.41
C LEU A 78 -11.17 -13.74 3.57
N GLN A 79 -10.28 -14.04 2.62
CA GLN A 79 -10.30 -15.26 1.82
C GLN A 79 -10.22 -16.51 2.69
N TYR A 80 -9.36 -16.50 3.73
CA TYR A 80 -9.31 -17.60 4.70
C TYR A 80 -10.64 -17.79 5.44
N LEU A 81 -11.22 -16.69 5.95
CA LEU A 81 -12.45 -16.72 6.75
C LEU A 81 -13.68 -17.05 5.90
N THR A 82 -13.90 -16.32 4.81
CA THR A 82 -15.00 -16.54 3.86
C THR A 82 -14.94 -17.96 3.33
N GLY A 83 -13.73 -18.39 2.95
CA GLY A 83 -13.49 -19.74 2.51
C GLY A 83 -13.99 -20.76 3.53
N LYS A 84 -13.45 -20.68 4.75
CA LYS A 84 -13.88 -21.54 5.86
C LYS A 84 -15.41 -21.57 6.01
N TYR A 85 -16.08 -20.42 6.00
CA TYR A 85 -17.53 -20.38 6.15
C TYR A 85 -18.26 -21.08 5.00
N ASP A 86 -17.82 -20.89 3.76
CA ASP A 86 -18.44 -21.55 2.61
C ASP A 86 -18.32 -23.07 2.64
N GLU A 87 -17.19 -23.62 3.09
CA GLU A 87 -17.10 -25.08 3.24
C GLU A 87 -18.02 -25.61 4.33
N TYR A 88 -18.11 -24.92 5.47
CA TYR A 88 -18.98 -25.35 6.57
C TYR A 88 -20.47 -25.17 6.22
N ASP A 89 -20.85 -24.13 5.48
CA ASP A 89 -22.21 -23.94 4.95
C ASP A 89 -22.58 -25.10 4.00
N LYS A 90 -21.65 -25.50 3.10
CA LYS A 90 -21.86 -26.65 2.22
C LYS A 90 -21.96 -27.96 3.00
N LEU A 91 -21.08 -28.17 3.98
CA LEU A 91 -21.12 -29.34 4.86
C LEU A 91 -22.45 -29.40 5.62
N GLU A 92 -22.92 -28.27 6.16
CA GLU A 92 -24.20 -28.15 6.85
C GLU A 92 -25.37 -28.52 5.93
N SER A 93 -25.40 -27.99 4.71
CA SER A 93 -26.42 -28.31 3.71
C SER A 93 -26.45 -29.79 3.33
N ILE A 94 -25.27 -30.43 3.16
CA ILE A 94 -25.21 -31.86 2.86
C ILE A 94 -25.69 -32.68 4.05
N VAL A 95 -25.25 -32.35 5.26
CA VAL A 95 -25.65 -33.07 6.48
C VAL A 95 -27.16 -32.99 6.72
N ASP A 96 -27.79 -31.83 6.48
CA ASP A 96 -29.22 -31.64 6.69
C ASP A 96 -30.10 -32.32 5.63
N ASN A 97 -29.55 -32.56 4.44
CA ASN A 97 -30.27 -33.22 3.34
C ASN A 97 -29.91 -34.69 3.16
N TYR A 98 -28.92 -35.21 3.90
CA TYR A 98 -28.39 -36.56 3.72
C TYR A 98 -29.47 -37.64 3.69
N GLU A 99 -30.47 -37.57 4.58
CA GLU A 99 -31.57 -38.55 4.66
C GLU A 99 -32.60 -38.40 3.52
N LYS A 100 -32.65 -37.24 2.85
CA LYS A 100 -33.67 -36.91 1.84
C LYS A 100 -33.19 -37.15 0.42
N THR A 101 -31.92 -36.87 0.13
CA THR A 101 -31.41 -36.80 -1.25
C THR A 101 -30.47 -37.95 -1.61
N ASN A 102 -30.37 -38.98 -0.76
CA ASN A 102 -29.49 -40.15 -0.96
C ASN A 102 -28.07 -39.74 -1.41
N ILE A 103 -27.49 -38.75 -0.72
CA ILE A 103 -26.20 -38.16 -1.09
C ILE A 103 -25.11 -39.21 -0.91
N GLU A 104 -24.29 -39.39 -1.93
CA GLU A 104 -23.15 -40.30 -1.88
C GLU A 104 -22.13 -39.87 -0.81
N GLU A 105 -21.59 -40.84 -0.07
CA GLU A 105 -20.51 -40.59 0.89
C GLU A 105 -19.25 -39.97 0.24
N THR A 106 -19.08 -40.18 -1.06
CA THR A 106 -18.00 -39.60 -1.87
C THR A 106 -18.02 -38.07 -1.83
N GLU A 107 -19.20 -37.45 -1.86
CA GLU A 107 -19.35 -36.00 -1.83
C GLU A 107 -19.02 -35.43 -0.45
N ILE A 108 -19.46 -36.10 0.62
CA ILE A 108 -19.12 -35.75 2.00
C ILE A 108 -17.60 -35.78 2.19
N ASN A 109 -16.94 -36.85 1.73
CA ASN A 109 -15.49 -36.99 1.80
C ASN A 109 -14.76 -35.88 1.03
N LYS A 110 -15.25 -35.48 -0.15
CA LYS A 110 -14.69 -34.35 -0.90
C LYS A 110 -14.74 -33.04 -0.10
N ILE A 111 -15.86 -32.74 0.56
CA ILE A 111 -15.97 -31.53 1.40
C ILE A 111 -15.07 -31.62 2.62
N ILE A 112 -15.07 -32.75 3.34
CA ILE A 112 -14.19 -32.96 4.50
C ILE A 112 -12.73 -32.76 4.10
N ASN A 113 -12.30 -33.34 2.99
CA ASN A 113 -10.93 -33.18 2.48
C ASN A 113 -10.63 -31.74 2.08
N THR A 114 -11.60 -31.01 1.51
CA THR A 114 -11.44 -29.58 1.20
C THR A 114 -11.25 -28.75 2.47
N ILE A 115 -12.06 -28.99 3.51
CA ILE A 115 -11.92 -28.36 4.83
C ILE A 115 -10.53 -28.66 5.40
N LYS A 116 -10.10 -29.92 5.36
CA LYS A 116 -8.77 -30.35 5.82
C LYS A 116 -7.66 -29.63 5.04
N ILE A 117 -7.68 -29.63 3.71
CA ILE A 117 -6.63 -28.97 2.91
C ILE A 117 -6.54 -27.47 3.24
N ARG A 118 -7.69 -26.78 3.39
CA ARG A 118 -7.70 -25.34 3.65
C ARG A 118 -7.32 -24.97 5.08
N GLN A 119 -7.76 -25.76 6.06
CA GLN A 119 -7.63 -25.45 7.49
C GLN A 119 -6.53 -26.22 8.22
N SER A 120 -5.94 -27.24 7.59
CA SER A 120 -4.85 -28.03 8.17
C SER A 120 -3.61 -27.19 8.47
N SER A 121 -2.76 -27.75 9.31
CA SER A 121 -1.39 -27.34 9.57
C SER A 121 -0.58 -27.19 8.28
N GLN A 122 -0.91 -27.97 7.25
CA GLN A 122 -0.26 -27.91 5.95
C GLN A 122 -0.88 -26.89 5.00
N GLY A 123 -2.12 -26.45 5.25
CA GLY A 123 -2.88 -25.55 4.41
C GLY A 123 -2.17 -24.24 4.09
N PHE A 124 -2.00 -23.98 2.79
CA PHE A 124 -1.29 -22.81 2.29
C PHE A 124 -1.88 -21.49 2.81
N VAL A 125 -3.20 -21.35 2.72
CA VAL A 125 -3.92 -20.13 3.14
C VAL A 125 -3.76 -19.87 4.65
N ARG A 126 -3.87 -20.92 5.48
CA ARG A 126 -3.64 -20.81 6.92
C ARG A 126 -2.19 -20.40 7.24
N LYS A 127 -1.20 -21.05 6.59
CA LYS A 127 0.22 -20.70 6.75
C LYS A 127 0.50 -19.25 6.37
N GLN A 128 -0.02 -18.79 5.23
CA GLN A 128 0.09 -17.39 4.80
C GLN A 128 -0.54 -16.43 5.80
N THR A 129 -1.74 -16.73 6.29
CA THR A 129 -2.44 -15.92 7.30
C THR A 129 -1.61 -15.82 8.60
N VAL A 130 -1.07 -16.92 9.09
CA VAL A 130 -0.21 -16.92 10.30
C VAL A 130 1.09 -16.14 10.06
N ASN A 131 1.72 -16.31 8.89
CA ASN A 131 2.92 -15.52 8.52
C ASN A 131 2.63 -14.03 8.49
N TYR A 132 1.48 -13.66 7.93
CA TYR A 132 1.02 -12.28 7.87
C TYR A 132 0.80 -11.70 9.27
N LEU A 133 0.07 -12.39 10.14
CA LEU A 133 -0.16 -11.95 11.53
C LEU A 133 1.15 -11.81 12.30
N LEU A 134 2.06 -12.77 12.15
CA LEU A 134 3.40 -12.71 12.73
C LEU A 134 4.17 -11.48 12.26
N LYS A 135 4.18 -11.20 10.96
CA LYS A 135 4.82 -10.00 10.38
C LYS A 135 4.23 -8.74 11.00
N LYS A 136 2.90 -8.66 11.16
CA LYS A 136 2.22 -7.50 11.78
C LYS A 136 2.56 -7.32 13.25
N VAL A 137 2.63 -8.41 14.01
CA VAL A 137 3.08 -8.36 15.41
C VAL A 137 4.50 -7.78 15.50
N ILE A 138 5.42 -8.25 14.65
CA ILE A 138 6.80 -7.74 14.61
C ILE A 138 6.85 -6.26 14.19
N GLU A 139 6.06 -5.87 13.18
CA GLU A 139 5.96 -4.47 12.73
C GLU A 139 5.43 -3.52 13.80
N LYS A 140 4.52 -3.99 14.66
CA LYS A 140 3.94 -3.17 15.73
C LYS A 140 4.79 -3.15 17.00
N ILE A 141 5.51 -4.23 17.30
CA ILE A 141 6.42 -4.28 18.45
C ILE A 141 7.63 -3.34 18.24
N VAL A 142 8.13 -3.24 17.00
CA VAL A 142 9.32 -2.42 16.70
C VAL A 142 8.95 -1.25 15.79
N PRO A 143 8.91 -0.01 16.33
CA PRO A 143 8.69 1.19 15.52
C PRO A 143 9.71 1.33 14.39
N GLY A 144 9.29 1.94 13.27
CA GLY A 144 10.14 2.08 12.08
C GLY A 144 11.47 2.79 12.33
N HIS A 145 11.46 3.87 13.12
CA HIS A 145 12.68 4.58 13.48
C HIS A 145 13.67 3.72 14.28
N VAL A 146 13.17 2.83 15.16
CA VAL A 146 14.03 1.87 15.89
C VAL A 146 14.64 0.86 14.94
N LYS A 147 13.87 0.34 13.98
CA LYS A 147 14.41 -0.57 12.94
C LYS A 147 15.53 0.08 12.16
N TYR A 148 15.33 1.33 11.74
CA TYR A 148 16.33 2.10 11.02
C TYR A 148 17.61 2.28 11.84
N ILE A 149 17.50 2.76 13.08
CA ILE A 149 18.64 2.92 14.00
C ILE A 149 19.39 1.59 14.18
N VAL A 150 18.67 0.50 14.45
CA VAL A 150 19.26 -0.83 14.66
C VAL A 150 19.96 -1.34 13.39
N SER A 151 19.33 -1.18 12.23
CA SER A 151 19.91 -1.55 10.92
C SER A 151 21.21 -0.79 10.68
N SER A 152 21.18 0.53 10.84
CA SER A 152 22.32 1.39 10.61
C SER A 152 23.43 1.27 11.65
N CYS A 153 23.12 0.84 12.87
CA CYS A 153 24.14 0.45 13.85
C CYS A 153 24.89 -0.82 13.42
N ALA A 154 24.21 -1.73 12.73
CA ALA A 154 24.74 -3.04 12.37
C ALA A 154 25.64 -3.03 11.14
N ASN A 155 25.36 -2.17 10.17
CA ASN A 155 26.23 -2.01 9.02
C ASN A 155 27.54 -1.34 9.49
N GLU A 156 28.68 -1.99 9.27
CA GLU A 156 29.98 -1.53 9.80
C GLU A 156 30.34 -0.13 9.28
N ASN A 157 29.89 0.19 8.06
CA ASN A 157 30.15 1.45 7.37
C ASN A 157 29.27 2.65 7.84
N GLY A 158 28.35 2.44 8.79
CA GLY A 158 27.39 3.46 9.24
C GLY A 158 27.92 4.51 10.24
N TYR A 159 26.98 5.27 10.81
CA TYR A 159 27.09 6.41 11.76
C TYR A 159 28.23 6.41 12.80
N PHE A 160 28.77 5.25 13.17
CA PHE A 160 29.73 5.09 14.26
C PHE A 160 31.14 4.73 13.80
N GLU A 161 31.34 4.57 12.49
CA GLU A 161 32.66 4.28 11.96
C GLU A 161 33.65 5.40 12.31
N LYS A 162 34.95 5.08 12.32
CA LYS A 162 36.01 6.03 12.59
C LYS A 162 35.91 7.14 11.55
N ALA A 163 35.29 8.24 11.96
CA ALA A 163 35.37 9.48 11.28
C ALA A 163 36.84 9.73 10.92
N ARG A 164 37.16 9.57 9.64
CA ARG A 164 38.09 10.46 8.92
C ARG A 164 37.67 11.94 9.09
N GLY A 165 36.58 12.23 9.82
CA GLY A 165 36.06 13.52 10.24
C GLY A 165 37.07 14.54 10.75
N ARG A 166 38.24 14.18 11.31
CA ARG A 166 39.26 15.22 11.57
C ARG A 166 39.96 15.71 10.30
N LYS A 167 40.21 14.84 9.32
CA LYS A 167 40.68 15.26 7.98
C LYS A 167 39.52 15.79 7.13
N LEU A 168 38.31 15.29 7.33
CA LEU A 168 37.13 15.68 6.57
C LEU A 168 36.55 17.02 7.01
N ALA A 169 36.43 17.29 8.31
CA ALA A 169 35.95 18.58 8.84
C ALA A 169 36.95 19.70 8.52
N LYS A 170 38.26 19.45 8.69
CA LYS A 170 39.30 20.41 8.26
C LYS A 170 39.29 20.66 6.74
N ASN A 171 39.04 19.63 5.92
CA ASN A 171 38.91 19.78 4.48
C ASN A 171 37.55 20.37 4.04
N LEU A 172 36.51 20.26 4.86
CA LEU A 172 35.18 20.80 4.59
C LEU A 172 35.11 22.27 5.00
N GLU A 173 35.61 22.68 6.17
CA GLU A 173 35.78 24.09 6.54
C GLU A 173 36.63 24.86 5.52
N ALA A 174 37.68 24.22 5.00
CA ALA A 174 38.49 24.77 3.90
C ALA A 174 37.75 24.84 2.54
N LYS A 175 36.65 24.10 2.37
CA LYS A 175 35.86 24.01 1.12
C LYS A 175 34.51 24.71 1.19
N THR A 176 33.93 24.98 2.36
CA THR A 176 32.71 25.80 2.50
C THR A 176 32.95 27.25 2.07
N GLN A 177 34.21 27.71 2.01
CA GLN A 177 34.56 29.00 1.40
C GLN A 177 34.62 28.98 -0.14
N ARG A 178 34.50 27.83 -0.81
CA ARG A 178 34.53 27.72 -2.29
C ARG A 178 33.56 26.65 -2.77
N GLY A 179 32.36 27.06 -3.20
CA GLY A 179 31.24 26.26 -3.70
C GLY A 179 31.58 24.98 -4.47
N LYS A 180 31.86 23.88 -3.73
CA LYS A 180 32.12 22.53 -4.27
C LYS A 180 31.54 21.44 -3.37
N TYR A 181 30.30 21.63 -2.93
CA TYR A 181 29.55 20.56 -2.25
C TYR A 181 29.12 19.46 -3.24
N VAL A 182 28.96 19.82 -4.52
CA VAL A 182 28.50 18.93 -5.61
C VAL A 182 29.49 17.77 -5.89
N ASP A 183 30.80 18.03 -5.89
CA ASP A 183 31.82 17.01 -6.18
C ASP A 183 31.99 15.96 -5.06
N TYR A 184 31.57 16.25 -3.83
CA TYR A 184 31.76 15.36 -2.69
C TYR A 184 30.67 14.29 -2.61
N ALA A 185 29.43 14.66 -2.93
CA ALA A 185 28.30 13.73 -3.06
C ALA A 185 28.57 12.69 -4.17
N GLN A 186 29.22 13.11 -5.27
CA GLN A 186 29.50 12.26 -6.42
C GLN A 186 30.65 11.26 -6.23
N LYS A 187 31.52 11.47 -5.21
CA LYS A 187 32.68 10.60 -4.93
C LYS A 187 32.46 9.58 -3.81
N CYS A 188 31.38 9.69 -3.04
CA CYS A 188 30.99 8.68 -2.06
C CYS A 188 30.08 7.64 -2.74
N ARG A 189 30.68 6.66 -3.43
CA ARG A 189 29.98 5.60 -4.21
C ARG A 189 29.06 4.67 -3.42
N ASP A 190 28.88 4.90 -2.11
CA ASP A 190 28.06 4.03 -1.27
C ASP A 190 26.90 4.85 -0.67
N PRO A 191 25.69 4.79 -1.28
CA PRO A 191 24.58 5.67 -0.94
C PRO A 191 24.12 5.51 0.52
N GLU A 192 24.28 4.32 1.13
CA GLU A 192 23.93 4.10 2.54
C GLU A 192 24.86 4.83 3.52
N ASN A 193 26.13 5.05 3.15
CA ASN A 193 27.11 5.76 3.97
C ASN A 193 26.97 7.28 3.90
N HIS A 194 26.24 7.79 2.90
CA HIS A 194 26.04 9.22 2.68
C HIS A 194 25.03 9.81 3.68
N ILE A 195 23.89 9.13 3.84
CA ILE A 195 22.76 9.59 4.66
C ILE A 195 23.19 9.89 6.10
N TRP A 196 24.08 9.08 6.67
CA TRP A 196 24.51 9.26 8.05
C TRP A 196 25.53 10.38 8.24
N LYS A 197 26.40 10.63 7.27
CA LYS A 197 27.30 11.79 7.28
C LYS A 197 26.49 13.07 7.19
N GLU A 198 25.43 13.07 6.38
CA GLU A 198 24.48 14.18 6.28
C GLU A 198 23.72 14.40 7.59
N ILE A 199 23.24 13.34 8.26
CA ILE A 199 22.56 13.46 9.55
C ILE A 199 23.49 14.02 10.63
N ILE A 200 24.73 13.51 10.76
CA ILE A 200 25.69 14.03 11.75
C ILE A 200 26.01 15.49 11.47
N TYR A 201 26.20 15.85 10.19
CA TYR A 201 26.45 17.22 9.77
C TYR A 201 25.25 18.13 10.06
N ALA A 202 24.04 17.69 9.70
CA ALA A 202 22.80 18.43 9.92
C ALA A 202 22.49 18.62 11.42
N MET A 203 22.87 17.66 12.26
CA MET A 203 22.71 17.77 13.71
C MET A 203 23.81 18.60 14.40
N GLY A 204 24.90 18.96 13.70
CA GLY A 204 25.96 19.81 14.25
C GLY A 204 26.69 19.21 15.45
N LEU A 205 26.79 17.88 15.53
CA LEU A 205 27.32 17.20 16.73
C LEU A 205 28.81 17.49 16.99
N ASN A 206 29.14 17.75 18.25
CA ASN A 206 30.52 17.92 18.69
C ASN A 206 31.25 16.57 18.89
N SER A 207 32.57 16.63 19.12
CA SER A 207 33.39 15.41 19.20
C SER A 207 33.09 14.52 20.43
N GLU A 208 32.56 15.09 21.51
CA GLU A 208 32.20 14.37 22.73
C GLU A 208 30.86 13.64 22.55
N GLU A 209 29.88 14.29 21.93
CA GLU A 209 28.59 13.69 21.56
C GLU A 209 28.78 12.52 20.61
N ILE A 210 29.68 12.64 19.62
CA ILE A 210 30.03 11.54 18.71
C ILE A 210 30.63 10.35 19.49
N LYS A 211 31.50 10.61 20.48
CA LYS A 211 32.04 9.53 21.34
C LYS A 211 30.93 8.87 22.17
N LEU A 212 30.01 9.66 22.73
CA LEU A 212 28.87 9.16 23.49
C LEU A 212 27.99 8.26 22.62
N LEU A 213 27.69 8.71 21.40
CA LEU A 213 26.93 7.95 20.43
C LEU A 213 27.60 6.61 20.10
N LYS A 214 28.92 6.59 19.85
CA LYS A 214 29.67 5.34 19.66
C LYS A 214 29.54 4.37 20.84
N LYS A 215 29.51 4.89 22.07
CA LYS A 215 29.24 4.08 23.27
C LYS A 215 27.80 3.54 23.27
N GLN A 216 26.81 4.32 22.83
CA GLN A 216 25.42 3.87 22.70
C GLN A 216 25.25 2.82 21.58
N ARG A 217 26.04 2.87 20.49
CA ARG A 217 26.04 1.82 19.44
C ARG A 217 26.18 0.43 20.03
N ALA A 218 27.17 0.24 20.91
CA ALA A 218 27.43 -1.06 21.51
C ALA A 218 26.21 -1.58 22.30
N LYS A 219 25.46 -0.68 22.97
CA LYS A 219 24.22 -1.03 23.65
C LYS A 219 23.10 -1.37 22.66
N ILE A 220 22.96 -0.60 21.57
CA ILE A 220 21.98 -0.87 20.51
C ILE A 220 22.26 -2.22 19.84
N LEU A 221 23.53 -2.56 19.59
CA LEU A 221 23.92 -3.86 19.04
C LEU A 221 23.58 -5.02 20.00
N LYS A 222 23.86 -4.87 21.30
CA LYS A 222 23.40 -5.85 22.30
C LYS A 222 21.87 -5.97 22.33
N PHE A 223 21.15 -4.86 22.15
CA PHE A 223 19.69 -4.89 22.07
C PHE A 223 19.20 -5.58 20.79
N LYS A 224 19.84 -5.34 19.64
CA LYS A 224 19.59 -6.04 18.37
C LYS A 224 19.71 -7.55 18.53
N GLU A 225 20.79 -8.00 19.16
CA GLU A 225 21.04 -9.43 19.40
C GLU A 225 19.97 -10.03 20.31
N LYS A 226 19.63 -9.37 21.43
CA LYS A 226 18.52 -9.78 22.30
C LYS A 226 17.20 -9.86 21.54
N PHE A 227 16.91 -8.87 20.69
CA PHE A 227 15.70 -8.85 19.88
C PHE A 227 15.69 -9.98 18.85
N SER A 228 16.80 -10.25 18.18
CA SER A 228 16.97 -11.37 17.25
C SER A 228 16.78 -12.72 17.94
N ASN A 229 17.30 -12.88 19.15
CA ASN A 229 17.09 -14.08 19.98
C ASN A 229 15.61 -14.26 20.34
N ASN A 230 14.92 -13.18 20.72
CA ASN A 230 13.48 -13.22 21.00
C ASN A 230 12.66 -13.55 19.74
N LEU A 231 13.03 -12.99 18.59
CA LEU A 231 12.38 -13.29 17.32
C LEU A 231 12.56 -14.78 16.94
N SER A 232 13.77 -15.32 17.13
CA SER A 232 14.06 -16.73 16.93
C SER A 232 13.21 -17.63 17.85
N LYS A 233 13.06 -17.26 19.14
CA LYS A 233 12.13 -17.96 20.06
C LYS A 233 10.69 -17.91 19.55
N PHE A 234 10.24 -16.76 19.06
CA PHE A 234 8.88 -16.61 18.54
C PHE A 234 8.64 -17.44 17.28
N LEU A 235 9.64 -17.54 16.40
CA LEU A 235 9.60 -18.44 15.24
C LEU A 235 9.60 -19.91 15.63
N LYS A 236 10.30 -20.30 16.70
CA LYS A 236 10.24 -21.67 17.26
C LYS A 236 8.85 -22.00 17.78
N ILE A 237 8.25 -21.10 18.58
CA ILE A 237 6.87 -21.26 19.08
C ILE A 237 5.89 -21.46 17.90
N LYS A 238 6.01 -20.66 16.84
CA LYS A 238 5.19 -20.83 15.64
C LYS A 238 5.36 -22.24 15.03
N LYS A 239 6.59 -22.73 14.88
CA LYS A 239 6.86 -24.08 14.34
C LYS A 239 6.25 -25.17 15.23
N GLU A 240 6.39 -25.04 16.54
CA GLU A 240 5.81 -25.96 17.52
C GLU A 240 4.28 -25.97 17.45
N MET A 241 3.63 -24.80 17.33
CA MET A 241 2.17 -24.72 17.15
C MET A 241 1.70 -25.43 15.88
N PHE A 242 2.45 -25.32 14.77
CA PHE A 242 2.11 -26.06 13.54
C PHE A 242 2.31 -27.58 13.71
N LYS A 243 3.36 -28.00 14.42
CA LYS A 243 3.59 -29.42 14.74
C LYS A 243 2.43 -29.99 15.57
N ILE A 244 2.06 -29.32 16.66
CA ILE A 244 0.93 -29.74 17.51
C ILE A 244 -0.37 -29.79 16.71
N SER A 245 -0.62 -28.81 15.83
CA SER A 245 -1.79 -28.84 14.95
C SER A 245 -1.79 -30.05 14.01
N ALA A 246 -0.62 -30.42 13.47
CA ALA A 246 -0.48 -31.60 12.62
C ALA A 246 -0.71 -32.90 13.40
N ASP A 247 -0.22 -32.97 14.64
CA ASP A 247 -0.43 -34.13 15.52
C ASP A 247 -1.92 -34.29 15.86
N ILE A 248 -2.64 -33.20 16.14
CA ILE A 248 -4.10 -33.21 16.37
C ILE A 248 -4.85 -33.62 15.10
N GLU A 249 -4.43 -33.14 13.93
CA GLU A 249 -5.02 -33.53 12.64
C GLU A 249 -4.86 -35.02 12.39
N LYS A 250 -3.69 -35.59 12.69
CA LYS A 250 -3.45 -37.03 12.61
C LYS A 250 -4.40 -37.83 13.50
N ILE A 251 -4.61 -37.39 14.75
CA ILE A 251 -5.58 -38.02 15.65
C ILE A 251 -6.99 -37.98 15.05
N LEU A 252 -7.38 -36.86 14.44
CA LEU A 252 -8.68 -36.73 13.78
C LEU A 252 -8.80 -37.64 12.55
N ASP A 253 -7.70 -37.85 11.82
CA ASP A 253 -7.62 -38.79 10.71
C ASP A 253 -7.78 -40.24 11.19
N ASP A 254 -7.09 -40.62 12.27
CA ASP A 254 -7.18 -41.95 12.90
C ASP A 254 -8.58 -42.22 13.48
N VAL A 255 -9.25 -41.20 14.04
CA VAL A 255 -10.68 -41.31 14.40
C VAL A 255 -11.52 -41.48 13.13
N GLY A 256 -11.19 -40.74 12.08
CA GLY A 256 -11.90 -40.78 10.81
C GLY A 256 -11.84 -42.14 10.09
N THR A 257 -10.79 -42.93 10.27
CA THR A 257 -10.72 -44.29 9.69
C THR A 257 -11.72 -45.26 10.31
N ASN A 258 -12.21 -44.97 11.52
CA ASN A 258 -13.10 -45.86 12.28
C ASN A 258 -14.56 -45.38 12.29
N VAL A 259 -14.85 -44.25 11.64
CA VAL A 259 -16.13 -43.54 11.75
C VAL A 259 -16.66 -43.26 10.34
N LYS A 260 -17.98 -43.40 10.14
CA LYS A 260 -18.57 -43.13 8.82
C LYS A 260 -18.40 -41.65 8.44
N PRO A 261 -18.18 -41.31 7.16
CA PRO A 261 -18.03 -39.92 6.71
C PRO A 261 -19.14 -38.98 7.19
N ILE A 262 -20.40 -39.43 7.18
CA ILE A 262 -21.54 -38.65 7.66
C ILE A 262 -21.46 -38.32 9.16
N GLN A 263 -20.92 -39.23 9.97
CA GLN A 263 -20.74 -38.99 11.41
C GLN A 263 -19.63 -37.95 11.65
N ILE A 264 -18.54 -38.01 10.88
CA ILE A 264 -17.48 -36.99 10.91
C ILE A 264 -18.03 -35.62 10.49
N ALA A 265 -18.84 -35.57 9.43
CA ALA A 265 -19.48 -34.35 8.97
C ALA A 265 -20.40 -33.73 10.03
N ARG A 266 -21.23 -34.55 10.69
CA ARG A 266 -22.08 -34.13 11.82
C ARG A 266 -21.24 -33.60 12.99
N PHE A 267 -20.14 -34.28 13.33
CA PHE A 267 -19.21 -33.83 14.36
C PHE A 267 -18.59 -32.47 14.01
N LEU A 268 -18.05 -32.30 12.80
CA LEU A 268 -17.44 -31.05 12.35
C LEU A 268 -18.44 -29.89 12.34
N LYS A 269 -19.67 -30.14 11.86
CA LYS A 269 -20.79 -29.18 11.93
C LYS A 269 -21.08 -28.76 13.37
N TYR A 270 -21.13 -29.73 14.29
CA TYR A 270 -21.42 -29.46 15.70
C TYR A 270 -20.30 -28.65 16.39
N VAL A 271 -19.04 -29.00 16.13
CA VAL A 271 -17.87 -28.25 16.62
C VAL A 271 -17.89 -26.79 16.15
N ASP A 272 -18.20 -26.55 14.87
CA ASP A 272 -18.30 -25.18 14.34
C ASP A 272 -19.45 -24.40 15.01
N LYS A 273 -20.61 -25.03 15.24
CA LYS A 273 -21.73 -24.42 15.99
C LYS A 273 -21.38 -24.08 17.43
N ILE A 274 -20.67 -24.96 18.16
CA ILE A 274 -20.24 -24.68 19.53
C ILE A 274 -19.29 -23.49 19.58
N LYS A 275 -18.31 -23.45 18.66
CA LYS A 275 -17.33 -22.37 18.57
C LYS A 275 -17.97 -21.00 18.42
N HIS A 276 -19.14 -20.93 17.76
CA HIS A 276 -19.90 -19.71 17.59
C HIS A 276 -20.78 -19.33 18.79
N ARG A 277 -21.24 -20.31 19.58
CA ARG A 277 -22.17 -20.07 20.71
C ARG A 277 -21.47 -19.73 22.01
N LYS A 278 -20.39 -20.43 22.30
CA LYS A 278 -19.45 -20.03 23.34
C LYS A 278 -18.41 -19.26 22.56
N GLU A 279 -18.25 -17.94 22.75
CA GLU A 279 -16.96 -17.34 22.46
C GLU A 279 -15.96 -18.23 23.19
N MET A 280 -15.35 -19.17 22.46
CA MET A 280 -14.33 -20.01 23.03
C MET A 280 -13.19 -19.06 23.24
N ASP A 281 -13.23 -18.38 24.38
CA ASP A 281 -12.14 -17.61 24.91
C ASP A 281 -10.97 -18.57 24.82
N VAL A 282 -10.08 -18.31 23.88
CA VAL A 282 -8.99 -19.22 23.53
C VAL A 282 -8.23 -19.55 24.83
N PHE A 283 -8.20 -18.62 25.77
CA PHE A 283 -7.64 -18.82 27.10
C PHE A 283 -8.38 -19.85 27.96
N HIS A 284 -9.72 -19.91 27.93
CA HIS A 284 -10.50 -20.92 28.65
C HIS A 284 -10.30 -22.34 28.11
N LEU A 285 -10.24 -22.50 26.78
CA LEU A 285 -9.97 -23.80 26.13
C LEU A 285 -8.68 -24.45 26.63
N TRP A 286 -7.67 -23.64 26.89
CA TRP A 286 -6.34 -24.09 27.33
C TRP A 286 -6.15 -24.01 28.85
N GLY A 287 -7.22 -23.75 29.62
CA GLY A 287 -7.13 -23.60 31.08
C GLY A 287 -6.23 -22.45 31.52
N VAL A 288 -5.94 -21.49 30.63
CA VAL A 288 -5.14 -20.31 30.93
C VAL A 288 -6.01 -19.39 31.78
N LYS A 289 -5.80 -19.41 33.10
CA LYS A 289 -6.47 -18.50 34.03
C LYS A 289 -6.31 -17.07 33.50
N SER A 290 -7.43 -16.45 33.08
CA SER A 290 -7.52 -15.09 32.52
C SER A 290 -7.01 -13.99 33.47
N ASN A 291 -6.71 -14.36 34.72
CA ASN A 291 -6.34 -13.49 35.84
C ASN A 291 -5.05 -12.66 35.68
N LYS A 292 -4.31 -12.76 34.56
CA LYS A 292 -3.13 -11.90 34.31
C LYS A 292 -3.25 -10.92 33.14
N PHE A 293 -4.31 -11.00 32.33
CA PHE A 293 -4.53 -10.09 31.19
C PHE A 293 -5.75 -9.17 31.39
N ARG A 294 -6.02 -8.74 32.63
CA ARG A 294 -6.88 -7.57 32.87
C ARG A 294 -6.18 -6.34 32.28
N VAL A 295 -6.37 -6.11 30.99
CA VAL A 295 -6.18 -4.79 30.39
C VAL A 295 -7.10 -3.88 31.19
N ARG A 296 -6.52 -2.95 31.96
CA ARG A 296 -7.29 -1.93 32.67
C ARG A 296 -8.22 -1.30 31.63
N LYS A 297 -9.53 -1.46 31.80
CA LYS A 297 -10.56 -0.86 30.95
C LYS A 297 -10.62 0.66 31.11
N ASP A 298 -9.66 1.23 31.82
CA ASP A 298 -9.67 2.62 32.20
C ASP A 298 -9.03 3.43 31.05
N LYS A 299 -9.89 4.16 30.33
CA LYS A 299 -9.59 5.38 29.54
C LYS A 299 -9.07 5.25 28.10
N ILE A 300 -9.07 4.09 27.46
CA ILE A 300 -8.89 4.04 25.99
C ILE A 300 -10.22 3.66 25.38
N GLY A 301 -10.85 4.60 24.68
CA GLY A 301 -12.04 4.33 23.88
C GLY A 301 -11.78 3.11 23.00
N THR A 302 -12.53 2.05 23.25
CA THR A 302 -12.49 0.81 22.48
C THR A 302 -13.01 1.07 21.07
N GLN A 303 -12.14 1.62 20.20
CA GLN A 303 -12.30 1.53 18.76
C GLN A 303 -11.53 0.29 18.26
N ASP A 304 -12.30 -0.73 17.89
CA ASP A 304 -12.09 -1.62 16.73
C ASP A 304 -10.75 -2.37 16.52
N LEU A 305 -9.89 -2.52 17.53
CA LEU A 305 -8.65 -3.32 17.40
C LEU A 305 -8.78 -4.80 17.78
N LEU A 306 -9.92 -5.21 18.33
CA LEU A 306 -10.27 -6.63 18.42
C LEU A 306 -11.15 -6.95 17.21
N CYS A 307 -10.73 -7.96 16.46
CA CYS A 307 -11.45 -8.63 15.37
C CYS A 307 -12.92 -8.18 15.27
N PRO A 308 -13.39 -7.53 14.18
CA PRO A 308 -14.77 -7.06 14.10
C PRO A 308 -15.65 -8.21 14.57
N SER A 309 -16.35 -7.99 15.69
CA SER A 309 -17.11 -9.00 16.42
C SER A 309 -17.71 -9.95 15.40
N ILE A 310 -17.38 -11.25 15.46
CA ILE A 310 -17.68 -12.22 14.40
C ILE A 310 -19.18 -12.20 14.03
N GLU A 311 -20.02 -11.81 14.98
CA GLU A 311 -21.45 -11.51 14.81
C GLU A 311 -21.78 -10.39 13.81
N LYS A 312 -20.88 -9.47 13.48
CA LYS A 312 -21.04 -8.44 12.43
C LYS A 312 -20.58 -8.93 11.05
N VAL A 313 -19.69 -9.93 10.98
CA VAL A 313 -19.16 -10.51 9.73
C VAL A 313 -20.17 -11.45 9.07
N ARG A 314 -20.93 -12.24 9.85
CA ARG A 314 -21.96 -13.14 9.32
C ARG A 314 -23.15 -12.42 8.66
N PRO A 315 -23.72 -11.35 9.26
CA PRO A 315 -24.76 -10.54 8.63
C PRO A 315 -24.27 -9.81 7.40
N THR A 316 -23.04 -9.26 7.42
CA THR A 316 -22.46 -8.66 6.21
C THR A 316 -22.28 -9.70 5.11
N TYR A 317 -21.88 -10.93 5.44
CA TYR A 317 -21.79 -12.01 4.47
C TYR A 317 -23.15 -12.43 3.90
N ALA A 318 -24.17 -12.58 4.75
CA ALA A 318 -25.53 -12.86 4.33
C ALA A 318 -26.10 -11.73 3.45
N LEU A 319 -25.75 -10.48 3.75
CA LEU A 319 -26.11 -9.31 2.94
C LEU A 319 -25.37 -9.28 1.60
N VAL A 320 -24.08 -9.62 1.56
CA VAL A 320 -23.30 -9.73 0.31
C VAL A 320 -23.86 -10.85 -0.57
N LYS A 321 -24.09 -12.06 -0.03
CA LYS A 321 -24.76 -13.16 -0.76
C LYS A 321 -26.17 -12.78 -1.24
N LYS A 322 -26.94 -12.02 -0.46
CA LYS A 322 -28.26 -11.49 -0.90
C LYS A 322 -28.11 -10.48 -2.04
N LYS A 323 -27.11 -9.59 -1.99
CA LYS A 323 -26.83 -8.62 -3.06
C LYS A 323 -26.37 -9.32 -4.35
N GLU A 324 -25.48 -10.32 -4.26
CA GLU A 324 -25.03 -11.10 -5.41
C GLU A 324 -26.17 -11.92 -6.04
N LYS A 325 -27.02 -12.57 -5.23
CA LYS A 325 -28.22 -13.25 -5.72
C LYS A 325 -29.18 -12.29 -6.44
N LYS A 326 -29.38 -11.08 -5.90
CA LYS A 326 -30.19 -10.04 -6.56
C LYS A 326 -29.56 -9.59 -7.89
N LYS A 327 -28.24 -9.41 -7.92
CA LYS A 327 -27.50 -9.02 -9.14
C LYS A 327 -27.63 -10.10 -10.23
N MET A 328 -27.35 -11.37 -9.89
CA MET A 328 -27.50 -12.49 -10.82
C MET A 328 -28.93 -12.67 -11.30
N LYS A 329 -29.93 -12.49 -10.42
CA LYS A 329 -31.34 -12.51 -10.84
C LYS A 329 -31.65 -11.39 -11.84
N SER A 330 -31.23 -10.16 -11.55
CA SER A 330 -31.45 -9.03 -12.47
C SER A 330 -30.78 -9.22 -13.84
N GLU A 331 -29.60 -9.87 -13.87
CA GLU A 331 -28.87 -10.14 -15.10
C GLU A 331 -29.51 -11.26 -15.91
N ASN A 332 -30.08 -12.27 -15.24
CA ASN A 332 -30.87 -13.30 -15.89
C ASN A 332 -32.21 -12.77 -16.43
N ASP A 333 -32.88 -11.90 -15.67
CA ASP A 333 -34.12 -11.24 -16.08
C ASP A 333 -33.88 -10.36 -17.33
N LYS A 334 -32.74 -9.64 -17.39
CA LYS A 334 -32.31 -8.89 -18.59
C LYS A 334 -32.09 -9.81 -19.80
N LYS A 335 -31.43 -10.97 -19.62
CA LYS A 335 -31.24 -11.94 -20.70
C LYS A 335 -32.56 -12.49 -21.23
N ILE A 336 -33.51 -12.80 -20.34
CA ILE A 336 -34.85 -13.26 -20.71
C ILE A 336 -35.60 -12.17 -21.49
N ALA A 337 -35.53 -10.92 -21.03
CA ALA A 337 -36.15 -9.78 -21.72
C ALA A 337 -35.59 -9.60 -23.15
N SER A 338 -34.27 -9.61 -23.32
CA SER A 338 -33.63 -9.53 -24.64
C SER A 338 -34.00 -10.71 -25.54
N GLN A 339 -34.14 -11.92 -24.99
CA GLN A 339 -34.57 -13.11 -25.74
C GLN A 339 -36.01 -12.96 -26.24
N LEU A 340 -36.91 -12.45 -25.40
CA LEU A 340 -38.31 -12.20 -25.75
C LEU A 340 -38.43 -11.12 -26.83
N GLU A 341 -37.63 -10.06 -26.75
CA GLU A 341 -37.59 -9.00 -27.76
C GLU A 341 -37.10 -9.52 -29.12
N MET A 342 -36.04 -10.33 -29.13
CA MET A 342 -35.57 -11.00 -30.34
C MET A 342 -36.61 -11.95 -30.94
N ASN A 343 -37.36 -12.67 -30.11
CA ASN A 343 -38.45 -13.55 -30.58
C ASN A 343 -39.62 -12.74 -31.14
N LYS A 344 -39.94 -11.58 -30.55
CA LYS A 344 -40.96 -10.66 -31.06
C LYS A 344 -40.58 -10.10 -32.43
N LEU A 345 -39.32 -9.65 -32.58
CA LEU A 345 -38.80 -9.18 -33.87
C LEU A 345 -38.80 -10.29 -34.94
N LYS A 346 -38.45 -11.53 -34.58
CA LYS A 346 -38.56 -12.68 -35.48
C LYS A 346 -40.01 -12.93 -35.90
N PHE A 347 -40.94 -12.91 -34.95
CA PHE A 347 -42.36 -13.10 -35.21
C PHE A 347 -42.93 -12.02 -36.14
N GLU A 348 -42.58 -10.75 -35.91
CA GLU A 348 -42.96 -9.62 -36.78
C GLU A 348 -42.29 -9.69 -38.16
N SER A 349 -41.11 -10.28 -38.28
CA SER A 349 -40.46 -10.52 -39.58
C SER A 349 -41.12 -11.65 -40.38
N THR A 350 -41.63 -12.69 -39.70
CA THR A 350 -42.29 -13.85 -40.34
C THR A 350 -43.74 -13.59 -40.68
N HIS A 351 -44.42 -12.73 -39.91
CA HIS A 351 -45.80 -12.34 -40.18
C HIS A 351 -45.82 -10.95 -40.80
N GLY A 352 -45.61 -10.93 -42.12
CA GLY A 352 -45.71 -9.73 -42.95
C GLY A 352 -46.97 -8.92 -42.64
N LYS A 353 -46.75 -7.61 -42.50
CA LYS A 353 -47.73 -6.55 -42.23
C LYS A 353 -49.11 -6.81 -42.86
N LEU A 354 -50.03 -7.35 -42.07
CA LEU A 354 -51.46 -7.21 -42.33
C LEU A 354 -51.84 -5.76 -42.02
N LYS A 355 -51.81 -4.91 -43.04
CA LYS A 355 -52.43 -3.59 -43.04
C LYS A 355 -53.95 -3.77 -43.00
N ASN A 356 -54.61 -3.13 -42.03
CA ASN A 356 -56.00 -2.63 -41.98
C ASN A 356 -56.15 -2.04 -40.56
N SER A 357 -56.74 -0.91 -40.21
CA SER A 357 -57.43 0.25 -40.80
C SER A 357 -57.57 1.26 -39.63
N PRO A 358 -57.92 2.56 -39.83
CA PRO A 358 -57.73 3.57 -38.79
C PRO A 358 -58.91 3.62 -37.80
N THR A 359 -58.59 3.64 -36.51
CA THR A 359 -59.55 4.08 -35.48
C THR A 359 -58.84 5.10 -34.60
N GLN A 360 -59.32 6.34 -34.69
CA GLN A 360 -58.88 7.45 -33.86
C GLN A 360 -59.26 7.16 -32.40
N SER A 361 -58.27 6.94 -31.55
CA SER A 361 -58.36 7.14 -30.12
C SER A 361 -57.02 7.69 -29.64
N ASN A 362 -57.07 8.68 -28.77
CA ASN A 362 -55.91 9.40 -28.25
C ASN A 362 -55.00 8.46 -27.46
N ASN A 363 -54.04 7.84 -28.16
CA ASN A 363 -53.00 7.02 -27.57
C ASN A 363 -51.70 7.82 -27.55
N ILE A 364 -51.24 8.15 -26.34
CA ILE A 364 -49.88 8.58 -26.08
C ILE A 364 -48.96 7.48 -26.61
N SER A 365 -48.02 7.85 -27.49
CA SER A 365 -47.13 6.89 -28.14
C SER A 365 -46.30 6.13 -27.09
N PRO A 366 -46.08 4.82 -27.23
CA PRO A 366 -45.15 4.06 -26.39
C PRO A 366 -43.76 4.71 -26.29
N ASP A 367 -43.33 5.42 -27.34
CA ASP A 367 -42.08 6.19 -27.33
C ASP A 367 -42.13 7.44 -26.44
N GLN A 368 -43.30 8.06 -26.27
CA GLN A 368 -43.49 9.17 -25.34
C GLN A 368 -43.50 8.69 -23.90
N ILE A 369 -44.13 7.53 -23.62
CA ILE A 369 -44.09 6.89 -22.30
C ILE A 369 -42.66 6.45 -21.96
N ALA A 370 -41.93 5.88 -22.91
CA ALA A 370 -40.53 5.49 -22.71
C ALA A 370 -39.62 6.70 -22.47
N LYS A 371 -39.82 7.81 -23.18
CA LYS A 371 -39.07 9.06 -22.96
C LYS A 371 -39.39 9.70 -21.60
N GLU A 372 -40.63 9.62 -21.15
CA GLU A 372 -41.06 10.16 -19.86
C GLU A 372 -40.55 9.30 -18.68
N ILE A 373 -40.52 7.97 -18.84
CA ILE A 373 -39.88 7.05 -17.87
C ILE A 373 -38.37 7.33 -17.79
N LEU A 374 -37.68 7.44 -18.93
CA LEU A 374 -36.23 7.72 -18.97
C LEU A 374 -35.89 9.10 -18.38
N ALA A 375 -36.72 10.12 -18.63
CA ALA A 375 -36.54 11.45 -18.07
C ALA A 375 -36.76 11.49 -16.54
N ASN A 376 -37.63 10.63 -16.00
CA ASN A 376 -37.86 10.51 -14.57
C ASN A 376 -36.78 9.68 -13.86
N GLU A 377 -36.20 8.66 -14.51
CA GLU A 377 -35.04 7.92 -13.99
C GLU A 377 -33.79 8.80 -13.92
N ILE A 378 -33.51 9.61 -14.96
CA ILE A 378 -32.39 10.57 -14.96
C ILE A 378 -32.58 11.64 -13.87
N LYS A 379 -33.80 12.09 -13.59
CA LYS A 379 -34.08 13.03 -12.50
C LYS A 379 -33.93 12.43 -11.10
N GLN A 380 -34.04 11.11 -10.94
CA GLN A 380 -33.80 10.44 -9.67
C GLN A 380 -32.31 10.15 -9.44
N GLU A 381 -31.55 9.89 -10.50
CA GLU A 381 -30.11 9.60 -10.42
C GLU A 381 -29.26 10.84 -10.10
N TYR A 382 -29.73 12.05 -10.43
CA TYR A 382 -29.06 13.32 -10.14
C TYR A 382 -29.50 14.01 -8.83
N LYS A 383 -30.29 13.33 -7.98
CA LYS A 383 -30.75 13.89 -6.69
C LYS A 383 -30.11 13.26 -5.45
N SER A 384 -29.17 12.33 -5.59
CA SER A 384 -28.60 11.62 -4.43
C SER A 384 -27.14 11.93 -4.08
N ASP A 385 -26.40 12.65 -4.92
CA ASP A 385 -25.00 12.94 -4.69
C ASP A 385 -24.75 14.44 -4.87
N ASP A 386 -24.97 15.23 -3.81
CA ASP A 386 -24.25 16.48 -3.49
C ASP A 386 -25.01 17.29 -2.44
N GLU A 387 -24.77 17.06 -1.14
CA GLU A 387 -24.97 18.10 -0.09
C GLU A 387 -24.04 18.02 1.13
N ASP A 388 -23.18 16.99 1.31
CA ASP A 388 -22.47 16.80 2.59
C ASP A 388 -20.92 16.88 2.54
N SER A 389 -20.32 17.71 1.68
CA SER A 389 -18.86 17.94 1.79
C SER A 389 -18.36 19.29 1.27
N LEU A 390 -18.81 20.39 1.88
CA LEU A 390 -18.11 21.68 1.81
C LEU A 390 -18.12 22.38 3.16
N GLN A 391 -17.18 22.05 4.05
CA GLN A 391 -16.69 22.97 5.10
C GLN A 391 -15.52 22.37 5.90
N VAL A 392 -14.29 22.48 5.39
CA VAL A 392 -13.11 22.69 6.27
C VAL A 392 -12.13 23.62 5.55
N LYS A 393 -12.13 24.88 5.95
CA LYS A 393 -11.06 25.85 5.69
C LYS A 393 -9.81 25.40 6.47
N ILE A 394 -8.67 25.28 5.80
CA ILE A 394 -7.37 25.30 6.48
C ILE A 394 -6.58 26.50 5.94
N ASN A 395 -6.44 27.50 6.81
CA ASN A 395 -5.44 28.56 6.71
C ASN A 395 -4.06 27.95 6.97
N LEU A 396 -3.10 28.14 6.06
CA LEU A 396 -1.68 28.03 6.38
C LEU A 396 -0.91 29.09 5.59
N THR A 397 -0.42 30.09 6.32
CA THR A 397 0.59 31.05 5.89
C THR A 397 1.88 30.84 6.70
N GLN A 398 3.02 31.02 6.01
CA GLN A 398 4.41 31.22 6.50
C GLN A 398 5.13 29.94 7.01
N ASN A 399 6.37 29.59 6.65
CA ASN A 399 7.45 30.20 5.85
C ASN A 399 8.42 29.06 5.41
N PRO A 400 9.35 29.26 4.45
CA PRO A 400 10.02 28.21 3.68
C PRO A 400 11.43 27.86 4.20
N ALA A 401 11.86 26.62 3.94
CA ALA A 401 13.27 26.29 3.80
C ALA A 401 13.44 25.25 2.68
N PHE A 402 14.12 25.70 1.63
CA PHE A 402 14.50 24.96 0.43
C PHE A 402 15.49 23.81 0.72
N LEU A 403 15.45 22.76 -0.10
CA LEU A 403 16.61 22.27 -0.86
C LEU A 403 16.17 21.26 -1.95
N ASN A 404 16.61 21.54 -3.18
CA ASN A 404 16.43 20.70 -4.37
C ASN A 404 17.56 19.70 -4.52
N LEU A 405 17.23 18.54 -5.07
CA LEU A 405 18.19 17.62 -5.68
C LEU A 405 17.58 17.04 -6.95
N ASN A 406 18.13 17.50 -8.06
CA ASN A 406 17.75 17.01 -9.37
C ASN A 406 18.59 15.80 -9.72
N HIS A 407 17.92 14.81 -10.27
CA HIS A 407 18.53 13.59 -10.74
C HIS A 407 18.01 13.34 -12.16
N ASP A 408 18.89 13.57 -13.14
CA ASP A 408 18.78 13.03 -14.48
C ASP A 408 19.04 11.53 -14.41
N SER A 409 18.23 10.76 -15.14
CA SER A 409 18.37 9.32 -15.31
C SER A 409 18.36 9.00 -16.79
N ASP A 410 19.53 8.66 -17.32
CA ASP A 410 19.68 8.01 -18.61
C ASP A 410 19.95 6.51 -18.41
N ASP A 411 19.14 5.75 -19.16
CA ASP A 411 19.48 4.58 -19.97
C ASP A 411 20.10 3.34 -19.30
N SER A 412 19.27 2.29 -19.17
CA SER A 412 19.70 0.93 -18.82
C SER A 412 19.38 -0.01 -19.97
N GLY A 413 20.42 -0.36 -20.72
CA GLY A 413 20.43 -1.48 -21.66
C GLY A 413 20.27 -2.83 -20.94
N LEU A 414 19.51 -3.71 -21.60
CA LEU A 414 19.35 -5.14 -21.30
C LEU A 414 20.67 -5.91 -21.51
N PRO A 415 20.92 -7.01 -20.79
CA PRO A 415 21.81 -8.06 -21.26
C PRO A 415 21.04 -9.30 -21.71
N ASP A 416 21.53 -9.84 -22.83
CA ASP A 416 21.09 -11.03 -23.54
C ASP A 416 21.24 -12.33 -22.76
N SER A 417 20.38 -13.26 -23.15
CA SER A 417 20.22 -14.64 -22.73
C SER A 417 21.44 -15.53 -22.97
N ALA A 418 21.75 -16.36 -21.98
CA ALA A 418 22.71 -17.45 -22.05
C ALA A 418 22.25 -18.58 -23.01
N CYS A 419 23.17 -19.01 -23.87
CA CYS A 419 23.13 -20.31 -24.56
C CYS A 419 23.79 -21.36 -23.68
N GLU A 420 23.08 -22.45 -23.37
CA GLU A 420 23.67 -23.70 -22.87
C GLU A 420 23.73 -24.70 -24.02
N SER A 421 24.94 -25.04 -24.43
CA SER A 421 25.25 -26.16 -25.31
C SER A 421 25.54 -27.39 -24.47
N VAL A 422 24.74 -28.43 -24.69
CA VAL A 422 24.96 -29.80 -24.24
C VAL A 422 26.19 -30.38 -24.95
N SER A 423 27.12 -30.97 -24.20
CA SER A 423 28.15 -31.84 -24.76
C SER A 423 28.23 -33.14 -23.98
N SER A 424 28.21 -34.22 -24.75
CA SER A 424 28.33 -35.63 -24.41
C SER A 424 29.79 -36.09 -24.52
N SER A 425 30.23 -36.95 -23.61
CA SER A 425 31.23 -38.03 -23.78
C SER A 425 31.38 -38.70 -22.40
N GLU A 426 31.01 -39.98 -22.23
CA GLU A 426 31.84 -41.17 -22.47
C GLU A 426 33.13 -41.22 -21.62
N GLU A 427 33.05 -41.95 -20.50
CA GLU A 427 33.87 -43.13 -20.18
C GLU A 427 33.16 -43.98 -19.09
#